data_AF-A0A2D9WFA3-F1
#
_entry.id   AF-A0A2D9WFA3-F1
#
_cell.length_a   1.000
_cell.length_b   1.000
_cell.length_c   1.000
_cell.angle_alpha   90.00
_cell.angle_beta   90.00
_cell.angle_gamma   90.00
#
_symmetry.space_group_name_H-M   'P 1'
#
loop_
_entity.id
_entity.type
_entity.pdbx_description
1 polymer ?
#
loop_
_entity_poly.entity_id
_entity_poly.type
_entity_poly.pdbx_seq_one_letter_code
_entity_poly.pdbx_strand_id
1 'polypeptide(L)'
;MAEFIIGRLFGWQDFSNDGDDVWIVHISDPVFIMRIIHRPYDTLPNGELADFYFPLETDNNFALGNLTFLEPRQADPRIIAELIEAAIFSIYDKEVTRRLNFNSYQFNPSAINIQLEDIPLGYIVGVLFESDTEIIDDSPWVIHLAPPPFAMRVCDLTNEDLAPEDIWASLDDGNVLGHLQWLTNMSCERNDLRERAEIATTYITDATSLIMTQLFPDN
;
A
#
# COMPACT_ATOMS: atom_id res chain seq x y z
N MET A 1 0.82 -0.90 18.30
CA MET A 1 0.70 0.08 17.22
C MET A 1 0.98 -0.58 15.90
N ALA A 2 -0.09 -0.92 15.20
CA ALA A 2 0.00 -1.44 13.85
C ALA A 2 -0.31 -0.33 12.85
N GLU A 3 0.62 -0.15 11.92
CA GLU A 3 0.61 0.91 10.92
C GLU A 3 0.43 0.27 9.55
N PHE A 4 -0.61 0.71 8.84
CA PHE A 4 -0.96 0.18 7.53
C PHE A 4 -0.94 1.30 6.50
N ILE A 5 -0.18 1.10 5.42
CA ILE A 5 -0.39 1.91 4.22
C ILE A 5 -1.38 1.15 3.34
N ILE A 6 -2.54 1.75 3.14
CA ILE A 6 -3.57 1.23 2.23
C ILE A 6 -3.54 2.08 0.97
N GLY A 7 -3.43 1.44 -0.19
CA GLY A 7 -3.28 2.18 -1.43
C GLY A 7 -3.65 1.39 -2.67
N ARG A 8 -3.66 2.09 -3.79
CA ARG A 8 -3.89 1.53 -5.12
C ARG A 8 -2.58 1.36 -5.86
N LEU A 9 -2.47 0.29 -6.64
CA LEU A 9 -1.26 -0.05 -7.38
C LEU A 9 -1.23 0.59 -8.78
N PHE A 10 -0.10 1.18 -9.14
CA PHE A 10 0.17 1.79 -10.43
C PHE A 10 1.48 1.27 -11.02
N GLY A 11 1.59 1.24 -12.34
CA GLY A 11 2.79 0.81 -13.08
C GLY A 11 2.95 -0.70 -13.21
N TRP A 12 1.95 -1.52 -12.89
CA TRP A 12 2.04 -2.98 -12.94
C TRP A 12 1.36 -3.58 -14.18
N GLN A 13 1.98 -3.36 -15.33
CA GLN A 13 1.40 -3.60 -16.66
C GLN A 13 1.07 -5.07 -16.97
N ASP A 14 1.77 -6.03 -16.36
CA ASP A 14 1.66 -7.45 -16.75
C ASP A 14 0.44 -8.16 -16.13
N PHE A 15 -0.16 -7.63 -15.05
CA PHE A 15 -1.17 -8.34 -14.26
C PHE A 15 -2.39 -7.50 -13.86
N SER A 16 -2.31 -6.18 -13.92
CA SER A 16 -3.39 -5.28 -13.48
C SER A 16 -3.44 -4.01 -14.32
N ASN A 17 -4.61 -3.40 -14.45
CA ASN A 17 -4.67 -2.01 -14.89
C ASN A 17 -4.31 -1.08 -13.73
N ASP A 18 -3.76 0.08 -14.05
CA ASP A 18 -3.40 1.07 -13.05
C ASP A 18 -4.59 1.50 -12.20
N GLY A 19 -4.40 1.40 -10.89
CA GLY A 19 -5.36 1.73 -9.87
C GLY A 19 -6.46 0.69 -9.63
N ASP A 20 -6.50 -0.41 -10.39
CA ASP A 20 -7.52 -1.46 -10.23
C ASP A 20 -7.20 -2.46 -9.12
N ASP A 21 -5.98 -2.46 -8.57
CA ASP A 21 -5.57 -3.32 -7.45
C ASP A 21 -5.35 -2.50 -6.17
N VAL A 22 -5.91 -2.99 -5.06
CA VAL A 22 -5.81 -2.34 -3.74
C VAL A 22 -4.98 -3.23 -2.82
N TRP A 23 -3.95 -2.63 -2.25
CA TRP A 23 -2.97 -3.27 -1.39
C TRP A 23 -3.00 -2.67 0.01
N ILE A 24 -2.76 -3.53 0.99
CA ILE A 24 -2.61 -3.18 2.40
C ILE A 24 -1.23 -3.65 2.82
N VAL A 25 -0.39 -2.72 3.25
CA VAL A 25 1.00 -3.00 3.65
C VAL A 25 1.17 -2.65 5.11
N HIS A 26 1.43 -3.65 5.94
CA HIS A 26 1.84 -3.42 7.33
C HIS A 26 3.33 -3.07 7.35
N ILE A 27 3.67 -1.86 7.82
CA ILE A 27 5.02 -1.30 7.69
C ILE A 27 5.88 -1.45 8.94
N SER A 28 5.30 -1.88 10.05
CA SER A 28 5.99 -2.20 11.30
C SER A 28 6.30 -3.70 11.37
N ASP A 29 7.24 -4.13 12.23
CA ASP A 29 7.56 -5.56 12.39
C ASP A 29 6.37 -6.33 13.01
N PRO A 30 5.86 -7.42 12.40
CA PRO A 30 6.31 -8.05 11.15
C PRO A 30 5.80 -7.35 9.89
N VAL A 31 6.70 -7.08 8.94
CA VAL A 31 6.31 -6.43 7.67
C VAL A 31 5.70 -7.44 6.71
N PHE A 32 4.47 -7.18 6.30
CA PHE A 32 3.74 -8.03 5.35
C PHE A 32 2.82 -7.21 4.45
N ILE A 33 2.38 -7.85 3.38
CA ILE A 33 1.44 -7.31 2.41
C ILE A 33 0.22 -8.22 2.28
N MET A 34 -0.92 -7.61 2.01
CA MET A 34 -2.14 -8.25 1.58
C MET A 34 -2.78 -7.41 0.48
N ARG A 35 -3.76 -7.98 -0.22
CA ARG A 35 -4.51 -7.26 -1.25
C ARG A 35 -5.97 -7.66 -1.29
N ILE A 36 -6.80 -6.74 -1.77
CA ILE A 36 -8.18 -7.06 -2.09
C ILE A 36 -8.20 -7.86 -3.39
N ILE A 37 -8.84 -9.03 -3.35
CA ILE A 37 -8.92 -9.99 -4.46
C ILE A 37 -10.38 -10.34 -4.73
N HIS A 38 -10.65 -10.87 -5.93
CA HIS A 38 -11.89 -11.60 -6.19
C HIS A 38 -12.01 -12.78 -5.23
N ARG A 39 -13.18 -12.91 -4.60
CA ARG A 39 -13.45 -13.99 -3.66
C ARG A 39 -13.34 -15.32 -4.40
N PRO A 40 -12.51 -16.26 -3.91
CA PRO A 40 -12.50 -17.60 -4.45
C PRO A 40 -13.80 -18.32 -4.08
N TYR A 41 -14.60 -18.67 -5.07
CA TYR A 41 -15.83 -19.46 -4.87
C TYR A 41 -15.58 -20.97 -4.88
N ASP A 42 -14.52 -21.44 -5.55
CA ASP A 42 -14.29 -22.87 -5.85
C ASP A 42 -12.94 -23.44 -5.39
N THR A 43 -12.06 -22.64 -4.75
CA THR A 43 -10.77 -23.15 -4.25
C THR A 43 -10.85 -23.54 -2.78
N LEU A 44 -10.56 -24.82 -2.51
CA LEU A 44 -10.32 -25.30 -1.14
C LEU A 44 -8.91 -24.84 -0.71
N PRO A 45 -8.77 -24.18 0.46
CA PRO A 45 -7.45 -23.81 0.98
C PRO A 45 -6.55 -25.05 1.14
N ASN A 46 -5.32 -24.98 0.64
CA ASN A 46 -4.34 -26.07 0.73
C ASN A 46 -3.61 -26.11 2.09
N GLY A 47 -3.82 -25.09 2.94
CA GLY A 47 -3.22 -24.95 4.26
C GLY A 47 -2.02 -23.99 4.34
N GLU A 48 -1.59 -23.39 3.23
CA GLU A 48 -0.57 -22.34 3.19
C GLU A 48 -1.13 -20.97 3.62
N LEU A 49 -0.30 -20.12 4.22
CA LEU A 49 -0.73 -18.79 4.66
C LEU A 49 -1.21 -17.89 3.51
N ALA A 50 -0.66 -18.07 2.32
CA ALA A 50 -1.06 -17.35 1.11
C ALA A 50 -2.48 -17.73 0.62
N ASP A 51 -2.99 -18.90 1.01
CA ASP A 51 -4.32 -19.38 0.68
C ASP A 51 -5.41 -18.82 1.61
N PHE A 52 -5.03 -18.15 2.70
CA PHE A 52 -6.01 -17.51 3.58
C PHE A 52 -6.55 -16.25 2.92
N TYR A 53 -7.87 -16.17 2.94
CA TYR A 53 -8.61 -14.99 2.54
C TYR A 53 -9.71 -14.71 3.56
N PHE A 54 -10.00 -13.43 3.74
CA PHE A 54 -10.95 -12.92 4.71
C PHE A 54 -12.04 -12.18 3.93
N PRO A 55 -13.27 -12.72 3.85
CA PRO A 55 -14.35 -12.10 3.09
C PRO A 55 -14.60 -10.67 3.57
N LEU A 56 -14.77 -9.74 2.62
CA LEU A 56 -15.18 -8.38 2.94
C LEU A 56 -16.71 -8.36 3.18
N GLU A 57 -17.15 -7.76 4.28
CA GLU A 57 -18.55 -7.73 4.73
C GLU A 57 -19.49 -7.02 3.76
N THR A 58 -19.00 -5.99 3.07
CA THR A 58 -19.82 -5.10 2.24
C THR A 58 -20.00 -5.60 0.80
N ASP A 59 -19.12 -6.47 0.31
CA ASP A 59 -19.19 -7.04 -1.03
C ASP A 59 -18.77 -8.51 -1.03
N ASN A 60 -19.75 -9.38 -1.25
CA ASN A 60 -19.52 -10.83 -1.28
C ASN A 60 -18.59 -11.28 -2.41
N ASN A 61 -18.30 -10.42 -3.39
CA ASN A 61 -17.40 -10.72 -4.49
C ASN A 61 -15.93 -10.51 -4.14
N PHE A 62 -15.60 -9.86 -3.02
CA PHE A 62 -14.23 -9.54 -2.67
C PHE A 62 -13.80 -10.13 -1.33
N ALA A 63 -12.49 -10.33 -1.19
CA ALA A 63 -11.85 -10.76 0.04
C ALA A 63 -10.49 -10.07 0.19
N LEU A 64 -10.01 -9.93 1.42
CA LEU A 64 -8.62 -9.59 1.70
C LEU A 64 -7.80 -10.89 1.71
N GLY A 65 -6.77 -11.01 0.89
CA GLY A 65 -6.00 -12.26 0.80
C GLY A 65 -4.55 -12.06 0.37
N ASN A 66 -3.89 -13.18 0.05
CA ASN A 66 -2.48 -13.25 -0.34
C ASN A 66 -1.52 -12.68 0.71
N LEU A 67 -1.70 -13.08 1.97
CA LEU A 67 -0.78 -12.72 3.04
C LEU A 67 0.65 -13.15 2.68
N THR A 68 1.52 -12.16 2.51
CA THR A 68 2.90 -12.37 2.09
C THR A 68 3.84 -11.56 2.97
N PHE A 69 4.75 -12.23 3.67
CA PHE A 69 5.77 -11.57 4.49
C PHE A 69 6.93 -11.11 3.62
N LEU A 70 7.38 -9.86 3.79
CA LEU A 70 8.54 -9.33 3.06
C LEU A 70 9.87 -9.82 3.64
N GLU A 71 9.87 -10.23 4.91
CA GLU A 71 10.99 -10.93 5.54
C GLU A 71 10.54 -12.29 6.10
N PRO A 72 11.35 -13.36 5.93
CA PRO A 72 11.05 -14.65 6.52
C PRO A 72 11.17 -14.58 8.05
N ARG A 73 10.05 -14.63 8.77
CA ARG A 73 10.02 -14.66 10.26
C ARG A 73 8.95 -15.58 10.82
N GLN A 74 9.21 -16.10 12.02
CA GLN A 74 8.18 -16.75 12.83
C GLN A 74 7.44 -15.66 13.63
N ALA A 75 6.25 -15.28 13.17
CA ALA A 75 5.34 -14.45 13.95
C ALA A 75 4.32 -15.33 14.68
N ASP A 76 3.88 -14.91 15.87
CA ASP A 76 2.79 -15.60 16.58
C ASP A 76 1.50 -15.48 15.74
N PRO A 77 0.84 -16.60 15.36
CA PRO A 77 -0.40 -16.56 14.59
C PRO A 77 -1.50 -15.70 15.22
N ARG A 78 -1.51 -15.52 16.54
CA ARG A 78 -2.48 -14.65 17.24
C ARG A 78 -2.23 -13.19 16.93
N ILE A 79 -0.97 -12.77 16.98
CA ILE A 79 -0.57 -11.40 16.61
C ILE A 79 -0.92 -11.15 15.15
N ILE A 80 -0.63 -12.10 14.26
CA ILE A 80 -0.99 -11.99 12.84
C ILE A 80 -2.51 -11.86 12.66
N ALA A 81 -3.31 -12.62 13.39
CA ALA A 81 -4.77 -12.51 13.31
C ALA A 81 -5.28 -11.13 13.77
N GLU A 82 -4.74 -10.58 14.86
CA GLU A 82 -5.06 -9.23 15.35
C GLU A 82 -4.67 -8.15 14.31
N LEU A 83 -3.51 -8.29 13.67
CA LEU A 83 -3.07 -7.39 12.60
C LEU A 83 -3.95 -7.47 11.35
N ILE A 84 -4.42 -8.67 10.99
CA ILE A 84 -5.34 -8.84 9.87
C ILE A 84 -6.72 -8.25 10.18
N GLU A 85 -7.22 -8.40 11.40
CA GLU A 85 -8.46 -7.75 11.83
C GLU A 85 -8.37 -6.23 11.72
N ALA A 86 -7.24 -5.65 12.19
CA ALA A 86 -6.97 -4.22 12.06
C ALA A 86 -6.85 -3.79 10.58
N ALA A 87 -6.22 -4.60 9.73
CA ALA A 87 -6.13 -4.35 8.29
C ALA A 87 -7.53 -4.32 7.65
N ILE A 88 -8.41 -5.28 7.97
CA ILE A 88 -9.79 -5.31 7.47
C ILE A 88 -10.56 -4.08 7.95
N PHE A 89 -10.42 -3.71 9.23
CA PHE A 89 -11.05 -2.53 9.79
C PHE A 89 -10.65 -1.25 9.02
N SER A 90 -9.36 -1.10 8.71
CA SER A 90 -8.84 0.09 8.00
C SER A 90 -9.45 0.29 6.61
N ILE A 91 -9.82 -0.79 5.91
CA ILE A 91 -10.46 -0.72 4.58
C ILE A 91 -11.85 -0.10 4.68
N TYR A 92 -12.53 -0.29 5.81
CA TYR A 92 -13.87 0.24 6.08
C TYR A 92 -13.88 1.65 6.64
N ASP A 93 -12.72 2.21 6.97
CA ASP A 93 -12.64 3.58 7.40
C ASP A 93 -13.16 4.51 6.28
N LYS A 94 -13.99 5.49 6.67
CA LYS A 94 -14.68 6.37 5.72
C LYS A 94 -13.72 7.27 4.99
N GLU A 95 -12.69 7.73 5.66
CA GLU A 95 -11.70 8.64 5.10
C GLU A 95 -10.71 7.88 4.22
N VAL A 96 -10.29 6.68 4.60
CA VAL A 96 -9.55 5.76 3.71
C VAL A 96 -10.35 5.48 2.43
N THR A 97 -11.61 5.07 2.59
CA THR A 97 -12.54 4.79 1.48
C THR A 97 -12.71 5.99 0.55
N ARG A 98 -12.79 7.19 1.13
CA ARG A 98 -12.94 8.46 0.41
C ARG A 98 -11.67 8.81 -0.37
N ARG A 99 -10.52 8.86 0.29
CA ARG A 99 -9.22 9.24 -0.31
C ARG A 99 -8.79 8.26 -1.39
N LEU A 100 -9.04 6.97 -1.19
CA LEU A 100 -8.76 5.92 -2.18
C LEU A 100 -9.92 5.70 -3.17
N ASN A 101 -11.00 6.46 -3.07
CA ASN A 101 -12.16 6.43 -3.96
C ASN A 101 -12.73 5.01 -4.20
N PHE A 102 -12.87 4.20 -3.15
CA PHE A 102 -13.32 2.80 -3.29
C PHE A 102 -14.76 2.68 -3.82
N ASN A 103 -15.64 3.62 -3.46
CA ASN A 103 -17.07 3.51 -3.76
C ASN A 103 -17.48 4.02 -5.16
N SER A 104 -16.70 4.92 -5.77
CA SER A 104 -17.10 5.56 -7.04
C SER A 104 -16.37 5.00 -8.25
N TYR A 105 -15.24 4.33 -8.04
CA TYR A 105 -14.44 3.74 -9.11
C TYR A 105 -14.65 2.24 -9.16
N GLN A 106 -14.96 1.71 -10.35
CA GLN A 106 -15.19 0.26 -10.52
C GLN A 106 -13.87 -0.50 -10.32
N PHE A 107 -13.79 -1.23 -9.21
CA PHE A 107 -12.64 -2.05 -8.87
C PHE A 107 -12.67 -3.38 -9.66
N ASN A 108 -11.53 -3.79 -10.22
CA ASN A 108 -11.36 -5.08 -10.88
C ASN A 108 -10.00 -5.69 -10.50
N PRO A 109 -9.88 -6.27 -9.29
CA PRO A 109 -8.62 -6.76 -8.77
C PRO A 109 -8.07 -7.87 -9.64
N SER A 110 -6.75 -8.00 -9.63
CA SER A 110 -6.08 -9.15 -10.22
C SER A 110 -6.46 -10.44 -9.49
N ALA A 111 -6.34 -11.56 -10.19
CA ALA A 111 -6.69 -12.88 -9.66
C ALA A 111 -5.76 -13.30 -8.51
N ILE A 112 -6.22 -14.26 -7.69
CA ILE A 112 -5.60 -14.75 -6.44
C ILE A 112 -4.15 -15.24 -6.58
N ASN A 113 -3.69 -15.62 -7.78
CA ASN A 113 -2.41 -16.29 -7.94
C ASN A 113 -1.25 -15.30 -8.21
N ILE A 114 -0.82 -14.54 -7.21
CA ILE A 114 0.48 -13.85 -7.22
C ILE A 114 1.45 -14.66 -6.35
N GLN A 115 2.59 -15.07 -6.90
CA GLN A 115 3.72 -15.57 -6.10
C GLN A 115 4.58 -14.40 -5.60
N LEU A 116 5.42 -14.64 -4.59
CA LEU A 116 6.36 -13.62 -4.08
C LEU A 116 7.23 -13.02 -5.20
N GLU A 117 7.63 -13.83 -6.17
CA GLU A 117 8.41 -13.43 -7.35
C GLU A 117 7.62 -12.60 -8.36
N ASP A 118 6.29 -12.64 -8.29
CA ASP A 118 5.37 -11.84 -9.09
C ASP A 118 4.91 -10.58 -8.34
N ILE A 119 5.49 -10.26 -7.18
CA ILE A 119 5.21 -9.00 -6.47
C ILE A 119 5.39 -7.83 -7.46
N PRO A 120 4.45 -6.87 -7.46
CA PRO A 120 4.44 -5.81 -8.44
C PRO A 120 5.74 -5.02 -8.50
N LEU A 121 6.22 -4.81 -9.72
CA LEU A 121 7.28 -3.84 -10.02
C LEU A 121 6.78 -2.39 -10.03
N GLY A 122 5.49 -2.19 -9.73
CA GLY A 122 4.83 -0.90 -9.65
C GLY A 122 4.97 -0.22 -8.28
N TYR A 123 4.11 0.78 -8.09
CA TYR A 123 4.05 1.63 -6.91
C TYR A 123 2.63 1.63 -6.34
N ILE A 124 2.51 1.37 -5.05
CA ILE A 124 1.26 1.52 -4.32
C ILE A 124 1.20 2.97 -3.82
N VAL A 125 0.21 3.72 -4.25
CA VAL A 125 -0.04 5.10 -3.81
C VAL A 125 -1.26 5.08 -2.90
N GLY A 126 -1.14 5.66 -1.70
CA GLY A 126 -2.16 5.50 -0.69
C GLY A 126 -2.01 6.40 0.52
N VAL A 127 -2.57 5.94 1.64
CA VAL A 127 -2.64 6.66 2.91
C VAL A 127 -2.14 5.77 4.04
N LEU A 128 -1.49 6.37 5.02
CA LEU A 128 -1.09 5.68 6.25
C LEU A 128 -2.24 5.74 7.26
N PHE A 129 -2.59 4.59 7.83
CA PHE A 129 -3.60 4.41 8.86
C PHE A 129 -2.96 3.76 10.10
N GLU A 130 -3.13 4.41 11.25
CA GLU A 130 -2.69 3.94 12.55
C GLU A 130 -3.87 3.28 13.29
N SER A 131 -3.81 1.96 13.48
CA SER A 131 -4.94 1.20 14.03
C SER A 131 -5.27 1.49 15.50
N ASP A 132 -4.28 1.78 16.34
CA ASP A 132 -4.51 2.00 17.78
C ASP A 132 -5.21 3.35 18.05
N THR A 133 -4.93 4.35 17.21
CA THR A 133 -5.41 5.73 17.35
C THR A 133 -6.53 6.07 16.38
N GLU A 134 -6.75 5.22 15.37
CA GLU A 134 -7.63 5.46 14.21
C GLU A 134 -7.29 6.76 13.48
N ILE A 135 -6.01 7.16 13.52
CA ILE A 135 -5.50 8.36 12.84
C ILE A 135 -5.07 7.98 11.43
N ILE A 136 -5.39 8.86 10.48
CA ILE A 136 -4.89 8.80 9.11
C ILE A 136 -3.92 9.95 8.92
N ASP A 137 -2.73 9.66 8.39
CA ASP A 137 -1.78 10.70 8.02
C ASP A 137 -2.38 11.55 6.90
N ASP A 138 -2.43 12.87 7.11
CA ASP A 138 -2.91 13.83 6.11
C ASP A 138 -2.12 13.74 4.81
N SER A 139 -0.84 13.37 4.87
CA SER A 139 -0.01 13.19 3.69
C SER A 139 -0.22 11.83 3.00
N PRO A 140 -0.27 11.81 1.65
CA PRO A 140 -0.19 10.56 0.92
C PRO A 140 1.16 9.85 1.11
N TRP A 141 1.15 8.55 0.89
CA TRP A 141 2.33 7.69 0.91
C TRP A 141 2.47 6.93 -0.39
N VAL A 142 3.71 6.58 -0.73
CA VAL A 142 4.03 5.69 -1.84
C VAL A 142 4.91 4.54 -1.39
N ILE A 143 4.62 3.34 -1.89
CA ILE A 143 5.38 2.13 -1.61
C ILE A 143 5.85 1.52 -2.92
N HIS A 144 7.10 1.10 -2.92
CA HIS A 144 7.63 0.17 -3.92
C HIS A 144 7.91 -1.17 -3.26
N LEU A 145 7.30 -2.25 -3.75
CA LEU A 145 7.43 -3.59 -3.14
C LEU A 145 8.56 -4.43 -3.74
N ALA A 146 9.11 -4.04 -4.89
CA ALA A 146 10.21 -4.80 -5.49
C ALA A 146 11.51 -4.56 -4.72
N PRO A 147 12.39 -5.57 -4.60
CA PRO A 147 13.62 -5.43 -3.83
C PRO A 147 14.53 -4.27 -4.30
N PRO A 148 15.08 -3.46 -3.37
CA PRO A 148 14.70 -3.35 -1.96
C PRO A 148 13.35 -2.61 -1.78
N PRO A 149 12.40 -3.17 -1.00
CA PRO A 149 11.10 -2.53 -0.80
C PRO A 149 11.20 -1.34 0.15
N PHE A 150 10.49 -0.27 -0.17
CA PHE A 150 10.48 0.96 0.63
C PHE A 150 9.12 1.65 0.62
N ALA A 151 8.90 2.51 1.62
CA ALA A 151 7.84 3.50 1.67
C ALA A 151 8.43 4.92 1.75
N MET A 152 7.75 5.90 1.15
CA MET A 152 8.06 7.32 1.27
C MET A 152 6.78 8.12 1.46
N ARG A 153 6.88 9.20 2.23
CA ARG A 153 5.79 10.13 2.50
C ARG A 153 5.85 11.30 1.54
N VAL A 154 4.71 11.72 1.01
CA VAL A 154 4.59 12.99 0.28
C VAL A 154 4.51 14.13 1.29
N CYS A 155 5.46 15.05 1.22
CA CYS A 155 5.61 16.15 2.16
C CYS A 155 5.51 17.49 1.46
N ASP A 156 4.90 18.47 2.11
CA ASP A 156 5.04 19.86 1.72
C ASP A 156 6.51 20.29 1.91
N LEU A 157 7.10 20.97 0.91
CA LEU A 157 8.47 21.48 0.98
C LEU A 157 8.69 22.48 2.12
N THR A 158 7.62 23.09 2.63
CA THR A 158 7.62 24.02 3.77
C THR A 158 7.52 23.32 5.13
N ASN A 159 7.39 22.00 5.16
CA ASN A 159 7.36 21.23 6.40
C ASN A 159 8.67 21.41 7.19
N GLU A 160 8.57 21.93 8.42
CA GLU A 160 9.72 22.22 9.28
C GLU A 160 10.47 20.96 9.72
N ASP A 161 9.79 19.81 9.73
CA ASP A 161 10.37 18.51 10.11
C ASP A 161 11.10 17.82 8.95
N LEU A 162 11.10 18.42 7.75
CA LEU A 162 11.74 17.86 6.56
C LEU A 162 13.15 18.42 6.35
N ALA A 163 14.17 17.59 6.59
CA ALA A 163 15.55 17.96 6.31
C ALA A 163 15.87 17.90 4.81
N PRO A 164 16.73 18.79 4.26
CA PRO A 164 17.08 18.78 2.84
C PRO A 164 17.68 17.46 2.34
N GLU A 165 18.40 16.75 3.21
CA GLU A 165 18.98 15.44 2.92
C GLU A 165 17.95 14.32 2.75
N ASP A 166 16.75 14.49 3.31
CA ASP A 166 15.64 13.53 3.26
C ASP A 166 14.76 13.72 2.03
N ILE A 167 15.04 14.72 1.18
CA ILE A 167 14.32 14.99 -0.05
C ILE A 167 14.86 14.10 -1.18
N TRP A 168 14.02 13.18 -1.64
CA TRP A 168 14.38 12.20 -2.67
C TRP A 168 14.02 12.66 -4.08
N ALA A 169 12.79 13.14 -4.27
CA ALA A 169 12.27 13.64 -5.54
C ALA A 169 11.25 14.76 -5.32
N SER A 170 11.12 15.66 -6.29
CA SER A 170 10.11 16.74 -6.28
C SER A 170 8.85 16.31 -7.01
N LEU A 171 7.70 16.59 -6.41
CA LEU A 171 6.42 16.63 -7.11
C LEU A 171 6.14 18.07 -7.54
N ASP A 172 5.15 18.24 -8.42
CA ASP A 172 4.59 19.55 -8.70
C ASP A 172 3.88 20.13 -7.45
N ASP A 173 3.51 21.41 -7.52
CA ASP A 173 2.75 22.13 -6.47
C ASP A 173 3.44 22.25 -5.09
N GLY A 174 4.78 22.15 -5.05
CA GLY A 174 5.56 22.36 -3.83
C GLY A 174 5.62 21.15 -2.90
N ASN A 175 5.20 19.98 -3.38
CA ASN A 175 5.35 18.72 -2.65
C ASN A 175 6.64 18.00 -3.04
N VAL A 176 7.15 17.15 -2.15
CA VAL A 176 8.32 16.30 -2.37
C VAL A 176 8.13 14.92 -1.75
N LEU A 177 8.89 13.92 -2.21
CA LEU A 177 9.02 12.65 -1.52
C LEU A 177 10.12 12.72 -0.47
N GLY A 178 9.73 12.45 0.77
CA GLY A 178 10.61 12.42 1.94
C GLY A 178 10.33 11.25 2.87
N HIS A 179 11.00 11.25 4.03
CA HIS A 179 10.86 10.25 5.09
C HIS A 179 10.90 8.80 4.56
N LEU A 180 12.03 8.43 3.96
CA LEU A 180 12.28 7.07 3.52
C LEU A 180 12.19 6.07 4.68
N GLN A 181 11.36 5.04 4.49
CA GLN A 181 11.31 3.87 5.36
C GLN A 181 11.60 2.60 4.55
N TRP A 182 12.66 1.89 4.92
CA TRP A 182 12.92 0.56 4.37
C TRP A 182 11.97 -0.47 4.99
N LEU A 183 11.33 -1.28 4.15
CA LEU A 183 10.37 -2.29 4.57
C LEU A 183 11.04 -3.64 4.89
N THR A 184 12.33 -3.78 4.55
CA THR A 184 13.16 -4.92 4.93
C THR A 184 14.56 -4.43 5.29
N ASN A 185 15.44 -5.35 5.69
CA ASN A 185 16.85 -5.06 5.92
C ASN A 185 17.66 -4.84 4.62
N MET A 186 17.00 -4.81 3.45
CA MET A 186 17.64 -4.49 2.18
C MET A 186 17.69 -2.98 1.95
N SER A 187 18.71 -2.51 1.25
CA SER A 187 18.83 -1.13 0.79
C SER A 187 19.46 -1.08 -0.60
N CYS A 188 19.37 0.05 -1.28
CA CYS A 188 20.08 0.31 -2.53
C CYS A 188 20.97 1.56 -2.44
N GLU A 189 21.74 1.78 -3.50
CA GLU A 189 22.54 2.99 -3.67
C GLU A 189 21.65 4.23 -3.80
N ARG A 190 22.19 5.37 -3.39
CA ARG A 190 21.45 6.64 -3.35
C ARG A 190 20.87 7.03 -4.72
N ASN A 191 21.60 6.82 -5.80
CA ASN A 191 21.15 7.18 -7.15
C ASN A 191 19.99 6.29 -7.61
N ASP A 192 20.09 4.98 -7.39
CA ASP A 192 19.01 4.04 -7.72
C ASP A 192 17.72 4.40 -6.96
N LEU A 193 17.84 4.78 -5.68
CA LEU A 193 16.70 5.22 -4.90
C LEU A 193 16.08 6.52 -5.44
N ARG A 194 16.90 7.48 -5.87
CA ARG A 194 16.40 8.73 -6.48
C ARG A 194 15.66 8.47 -7.78
N GLU A 195 16.20 7.62 -8.65
CA GLU A 195 15.52 7.25 -9.91
C GLU A 195 14.15 6.61 -9.62
N ARG A 196 14.08 5.70 -8.65
CA ARG A 196 12.80 5.09 -8.22
C ARG A 196 11.84 6.12 -7.62
N ALA A 197 12.33 7.06 -6.81
CA ALA A 197 11.52 8.13 -6.25
C ALA A 197 10.99 9.08 -7.34
N GLU A 198 11.79 9.42 -8.35
CA GLU A 198 11.36 10.24 -9.49
C GLU A 198 10.28 9.53 -10.34
N ILE A 199 10.34 8.21 -10.47
CA ILE A 199 9.26 7.45 -11.12
C ILE A 199 8.00 7.49 -10.24
N ALA A 200 8.15 7.31 -8.93
CA ALA A 200 7.04 7.33 -7.98
C ALA A 200 6.23 8.65 -8.03
N THR A 201 6.89 9.80 -8.26
CA THR A 201 6.18 11.09 -8.38
C THR A 201 5.21 11.10 -9.56
N THR A 202 5.55 10.46 -10.67
CA THR A 202 4.67 10.34 -11.84
C THR A 202 3.38 9.59 -11.48
N TYR A 203 3.49 8.47 -10.77
CA TYR A 203 2.33 7.69 -10.36
C TYR A 203 1.47 8.38 -9.30
N ILE A 204 2.04 9.22 -8.44
CA ILE A 204 1.25 10.04 -7.51
C ILE A 204 0.44 11.10 -8.27
N THR A 205 1.02 11.73 -9.28
CA THR A 205 0.31 12.68 -10.15
C THR A 205 -0.79 11.99 -10.94
N ASP A 206 -0.54 10.81 -11.50
CA ASP A 206 -1.56 10.04 -12.23
C ASP A 206 -2.69 9.59 -11.30
N ALA A 207 -2.34 9.07 -10.12
CA ALA A 207 -3.28 8.68 -9.08
C ALA A 207 -4.23 9.82 -8.73
N THR A 208 -3.70 11.01 -8.44
CA THR A 208 -4.47 12.18 -8.01
C THR A 208 -5.28 12.81 -9.13
N SER A 209 -4.83 12.73 -10.39
CA SER A 209 -5.55 13.31 -11.52
C SER A 209 -6.64 12.40 -12.09
N LEU A 210 -6.52 11.08 -11.95
CA LEU A 210 -7.39 10.12 -12.65
C LEU A 210 -8.35 9.35 -11.72
N ILE A 211 -7.86 8.85 -10.58
CA ILE A 211 -8.58 7.81 -9.81
C ILE A 211 -8.87 8.27 -8.38
N MET A 212 -7.86 8.77 -7.69
CA MET A 212 -7.88 9.19 -6.29
C MET A 212 -7.84 10.71 -6.19
N THR A 213 -8.84 11.38 -6.76
CA THR A 213 -8.91 12.85 -6.84
C THR A 213 -8.99 13.57 -5.49
N GLN A 214 -9.33 12.84 -4.43
CA GLN A 214 -9.36 13.31 -3.05
C GLN A 214 -8.21 12.71 -2.23
N LEU A 215 -7.12 12.28 -2.89
CA LEU A 215 -5.99 11.67 -2.20
C LEU A 215 -5.33 12.64 -1.24
N PHE A 216 -5.25 13.93 -1.58
CA PHE A 216 -4.88 14.96 -0.60
C PHE A 216 -6.14 15.39 0.17
N PRO A 217 -6.04 15.67 1.48
CA PRO A 217 -7.15 16.20 2.24
C PRO A 217 -7.63 17.51 1.62
N ASP A 218 -8.96 17.73 1.63
CA ASP A 218 -9.52 19.00 1.17
C ASP A 218 -9.12 20.09 2.18
N ASN A 219 -8.47 21.15 1.70
CA ASN A 219 -8.13 22.34 2.50
C ASN A 219 -9.35 23.04 3.11
#